data_AF-A0AAV4HU62-F1
#
_entry.id   AF-A0AAV4HU62-F1
#
_cell.length_a   1.000
_cell.length_b   1.000
_cell.length_c   1.000
_cell.angle_alpha   90.00
_cell.angle_beta   90.00
_cell.angle_gamma   90.00
#
_symmetry.space_group_name_H-M   'P 1'
#
loop_
_entity.id
_entity.type
_entity.pdbx_description
1 polymer ?
#
loop_
_entity_poly.entity_id
_entity_poly.type
_entity_poly.pdbx_seq_one_letter_code
_entity_poly.pdbx_strand_id
1 'polypeptide(L)'
;MKITNYRKPSASTARSASTSTKRQRSQQIETAREIVVGTSKPSLHSQQTHKLNRLSKPVCREVIKDTGLESTVHIDEHKSLAIKVNVGLTYSQQREIKRVLKGCGVTVAHEGAERKVASELVGDDVTVTEMLFADDDDVVEKVTKLLESQRDSLTWHDGAIPGNEMWVKVGGDHGQGSMKLSLD
;
A
#
# COMPACT_ATOMS: atom_id res chain seq x y z
N MET A 1 -1.26 -51.88 -40.68
CA MET A 1 -0.76 -50.89 -39.68
C MET A 1 -0.70 -49.53 -40.37
N LYS A 2 -1.63 -48.61 -40.08
CA LYS A 2 -1.64 -47.28 -40.72
C LYS A 2 -0.63 -46.39 -40.01
N ILE A 3 0.52 -46.15 -40.63
CA ILE A 3 1.50 -45.18 -40.16
C ILE A 3 0.95 -43.80 -40.56
N THR A 4 0.34 -43.10 -39.62
CA THR A 4 -0.04 -41.70 -39.82
C THR A 4 1.24 -40.86 -39.81
N ASN A 5 1.52 -40.21 -40.94
CA ASN A 5 2.68 -39.32 -41.07
C ASN A 5 2.63 -38.26 -39.97
N TYR A 6 3.56 -38.34 -39.03
CA TYR A 6 3.74 -37.33 -37.99
C TYR A 6 4.16 -36.02 -38.67
N ARG A 7 3.24 -35.05 -38.71
CA ARG A 7 3.53 -33.71 -39.21
C ARG A 7 4.55 -33.08 -38.26
N LYS A 8 5.79 -32.88 -38.72
CA LYS A 8 6.79 -32.10 -37.99
C LYS A 8 6.16 -30.74 -37.64
N PRO A 9 6.12 -30.34 -36.36
CA PRO A 9 5.62 -29.03 -36.00
C PRO A 9 6.47 -27.96 -36.70
N SER A 10 5.82 -27.05 -37.42
CA SER A 10 6.50 -25.92 -38.03
C SER A 10 7.21 -25.13 -36.93
N ALA A 11 8.45 -24.72 -37.20
CA ALA A 11 9.36 -24.03 -36.28
C ALA A 11 8.89 -22.61 -35.88
N SER A 12 7.59 -22.33 -35.91
CA SER A 12 7.04 -21.16 -35.25
C SER A 12 7.30 -21.28 -33.74
N THR A 13 8.09 -20.36 -33.22
CA THR A 13 8.40 -20.19 -31.80
C THR A 13 7.12 -20.28 -30.97
N ALA A 14 7.16 -20.96 -29.82
CA ALA A 14 5.98 -21.22 -28.99
C ALA A 14 5.16 -19.96 -28.67
N ARG A 15 5.79 -18.77 -28.62
CA ARG A 15 5.12 -17.47 -28.44
C ARG A 15 4.15 -17.12 -29.57
N SER A 16 4.49 -17.40 -30.83
CA SER A 16 3.70 -17.02 -32.01
C SER A 16 2.64 -18.05 -32.42
N ALA A 17 2.49 -19.15 -31.67
CA ALA A 17 1.45 -20.15 -31.96
C ALA A 17 0.05 -19.65 -31.57
N SER A 18 -0.97 -20.11 -32.31
CA SER A 18 -2.37 -19.83 -31.99
C SER A 18 -2.77 -20.43 -30.64
N THR A 19 -3.79 -19.85 -30.00
CA THR A 19 -4.32 -20.32 -28.70
C THR A 19 -4.77 -21.79 -28.76
N SER A 20 -5.42 -22.19 -29.86
CA SER A 20 -5.83 -23.59 -30.09
C SER A 20 -4.63 -24.54 -30.14
N THR A 21 -3.57 -24.19 -30.88
CA THR A 21 -2.35 -25.01 -30.96
C THR A 21 -1.63 -25.07 -29.62
N LYS A 22 -1.56 -23.96 -28.87
CA LYS A 22 -0.99 -23.95 -27.50
C LYS A 22 -1.77 -24.90 -26.59
N ARG A 23 -3.09 -24.86 -26.61
CA ARG A 23 -3.97 -25.75 -25.82
C ARG A 23 -3.75 -27.22 -26.16
N GLN A 24 -3.72 -27.57 -27.45
CA GLN A 24 -3.49 -28.95 -27.89
C GLN A 24 -2.13 -29.48 -27.41
N ARG A 25 -1.07 -28.67 -27.52
CA ARG A 25 0.27 -29.03 -27.04
C ARG A 25 0.30 -29.21 -25.53
N SER A 26 -0.36 -28.32 -24.77
CA SER A 26 -0.49 -28.46 -23.32
C SER A 26 -1.20 -29.76 -22.94
N GLN A 27 -2.28 -30.11 -23.63
CA GLN A 27 -3.03 -31.35 -23.38
C GLN A 27 -2.18 -32.59 -23.65
N GLN A 28 -1.38 -32.61 -24.72
CA GLN A 28 -0.45 -33.71 -24.99
C GLN A 28 0.61 -33.87 -23.89
N ILE A 29 1.11 -32.75 -23.35
CA ILE A 29 2.06 -32.76 -22.24
C ILE A 29 1.39 -33.27 -20.96
N GLU A 30 0.12 -32.91 -20.71
CA GLU A 30 -0.65 -33.41 -19.57
C GLU A 30 -0.90 -34.91 -19.67
N THR A 31 -1.35 -35.42 -20.82
CA THR A 31 -1.51 -36.86 -21.03
C THR A 31 -0.21 -37.62 -20.81
N ALA A 32 0.91 -37.10 -21.30
CA ALA A 32 2.22 -37.70 -21.05
C ALA A 32 2.61 -37.69 -19.56
N ARG A 33 2.24 -36.65 -18.81
CA ARG A 33 2.48 -36.58 -17.36
C ARG A 33 1.63 -37.59 -16.60
N GLU A 34 0.35 -37.75 -16.97
CA GLU A 34 -0.55 -38.73 -16.37
C GLU A 34 -0.04 -40.16 -16.55
N ILE A 35 0.55 -40.47 -17.71
CA ILE A 35 1.15 -41.79 -17.96
C ILE A 35 2.36 -42.03 -17.05
N VAL A 36 3.21 -41.01 -16.83
CA VAL A 36 4.46 -41.16 -16.06
C VAL A 36 4.23 -41.14 -14.54
N VAL A 37 3.35 -40.25 -14.06
CA VAL A 37 3.14 -40.01 -12.63
C VAL A 37 1.93 -40.78 -12.09
N GLY A 38 1.04 -41.22 -12.99
CA GLY A 38 -0.28 -41.74 -12.65
C GLY A 38 -1.36 -40.66 -12.70
N THR A 39 -2.61 -41.10 -12.52
CA THR A 39 -3.82 -40.26 -12.59
C THR A 39 -4.14 -39.55 -11.26
N SER A 40 -3.34 -39.78 -10.22
CA SER A 40 -3.56 -39.20 -8.91
C SER A 40 -3.22 -37.70 -8.90
N LYS A 41 -4.24 -36.86 -8.69
CA LYS A 41 -4.12 -35.38 -8.58
C LYS A 41 -2.99 -34.91 -7.65
N PRO A 42 -2.84 -35.42 -6.40
CA PRO A 42 -1.75 -34.97 -5.53
C PRO A 42 -0.35 -35.28 -6.08
N SER A 43 -0.20 -36.41 -6.80
CA SER A 43 1.09 -36.78 -7.40
C SER A 43 1.44 -35.87 -8.58
N LEU A 44 0.45 -35.54 -9.42
CA LEU A 44 0.62 -34.58 -10.51
C LEU A 44 0.98 -33.18 -9.98
N HIS A 45 0.28 -32.72 -8.93
CA HIS A 45 0.56 -31.44 -8.29
C HIS A 45 1.97 -31.40 -7.70
N SER A 46 2.37 -32.43 -6.94
CA SER A 46 3.72 -32.54 -6.38
C SER A 46 4.80 -32.47 -7.47
N GLN A 47 4.60 -33.16 -8.60
CA GLN A 47 5.54 -33.10 -9.72
C GLN A 47 5.59 -31.70 -10.37
N GLN A 48 4.44 -31.03 -10.51
CA GLN A 48 4.39 -29.65 -11.04
C GLN A 48 5.10 -28.67 -10.11
N THR A 49 4.87 -28.75 -8.81
CA THR A 49 5.57 -27.93 -7.80
C THR A 49 7.08 -28.17 -7.85
N HIS A 50 7.52 -29.43 -7.93
CA HIS A 50 8.95 -29.74 -8.04
C HIS A 50 9.58 -29.16 -9.32
N LYS A 51 8.86 -29.18 -10.45
CA LYS A 51 9.32 -28.56 -11.70
C LYS A 51 9.45 -27.03 -11.58
N LEU A 52 8.49 -26.36 -10.95
CA LEU A 52 8.53 -24.92 -10.71
C LEU A 52 9.71 -24.55 -9.78
N ASN A 53 9.92 -25.32 -8.71
CA ASN A 53 11.02 -25.09 -7.77
C ASN A 53 12.40 -25.29 -8.39
N ARG A 54 12.50 -26.06 -9.48
CA ARG A 54 13.75 -26.28 -10.22
C ARG A 54 14.06 -25.16 -11.22
N LEU A 55 13.07 -24.32 -11.58
CA LEU A 55 13.33 -23.16 -12.42
C LEU A 55 14.19 -22.13 -11.66
N SER A 56 15.07 -21.45 -12.38
CA SER A 56 15.81 -20.35 -11.77
C SER A 56 14.84 -19.22 -11.38
N LYS A 57 15.14 -18.51 -10.29
CA LYS A 57 14.35 -17.35 -9.84
C LYS A 57 13.99 -16.35 -10.96
N PRO A 58 14.91 -15.95 -11.87
CA PRO A 58 14.54 -15.03 -12.96
C PRO A 58 13.52 -15.63 -13.93
N VAL A 59 13.65 -16.90 -14.30
CA VAL A 59 12.70 -17.58 -15.20
C VAL A 59 11.33 -17.75 -14.53
N CYS A 60 11.32 -18.08 -13.24
CA CYS A 60 10.08 -18.20 -12.47
C CYS A 60 9.32 -16.85 -12.44
N ARG A 61 10.03 -15.73 -12.26
CA ARG A 61 9.41 -14.38 -12.36
C ARG A 61 8.85 -14.09 -13.75
N GLU A 62 9.55 -14.45 -14.82
CA GLU A 62 9.05 -14.26 -16.19
C GLU A 62 7.78 -15.10 -16.43
N VAL A 63 7.74 -16.35 -15.97
CA VAL A 63 6.54 -17.20 -16.06
C VAL A 63 5.37 -16.62 -15.26
N ILE A 64 5.63 -16.13 -14.04
CA ILE A 64 4.62 -15.48 -13.20
C ILE A 64 4.07 -14.22 -13.89
N LYS A 65 4.95 -13.42 -14.50
CA LYS A 65 4.58 -12.24 -15.29
C LYS A 65 3.74 -12.60 -16.51
N ASP A 66 4.17 -13.59 -17.30
CA ASP A 66 3.49 -14.05 -18.51
C ASP A 66 2.12 -14.69 -18.22
N THR A 67 1.94 -15.24 -17.02
CA THR A 67 0.65 -15.81 -16.58
C THR A 67 -0.30 -14.77 -16.00
N GLY A 68 0.15 -13.53 -15.78
CA GLY A 68 -0.62 -12.51 -15.07
C GLY A 68 -0.89 -12.86 -13.61
N LEU A 69 -0.20 -13.89 -13.08
CA LEU A 69 -0.27 -14.32 -11.69
C LEU A 69 0.78 -13.60 -10.84
N GLU A 70 1.21 -12.40 -11.27
CA GLU A 70 2.11 -11.55 -10.49
C GLU A 70 1.68 -11.63 -9.04
N SER A 71 2.62 -12.04 -8.17
CA SER A 71 2.43 -12.05 -6.74
C SER A 71 2.29 -10.60 -6.35
N THR A 72 1.10 -10.08 -6.56
CA THR A 72 0.78 -8.68 -6.40
C THR A 72 0.80 -8.47 -4.91
N VAL A 73 1.95 -8.02 -4.40
CA VAL A 73 2.03 -7.59 -3.01
C VAL A 73 1.00 -6.48 -2.90
N HIS A 74 -0.09 -6.77 -2.20
CA HIS A 74 -1.19 -5.85 -2.02
C HIS A 74 -0.99 -5.14 -0.70
N ILE A 75 -0.79 -3.83 -0.79
CA ILE A 75 -0.72 -2.94 0.37
C ILE A 75 -2.09 -2.29 0.50
N ASP A 76 -2.84 -2.71 1.52
CA ASP A 76 -4.14 -2.15 1.89
C ASP A 76 -4.05 -0.68 2.33
N GLU A 77 -5.21 -0.04 2.46
CA GLU A 77 -5.35 1.39 2.80
C GLU A 77 -4.65 1.71 4.14
N HIS A 78 -4.84 0.85 5.14
CA HIS A 78 -4.31 1.05 6.49
C HIS A 78 -2.78 0.98 6.52
N LYS A 79 -2.19 -0.04 5.88
CA LYS A 79 -0.73 -0.20 5.78
C LYS A 79 -0.11 0.93 4.96
N SER A 80 -0.75 1.32 3.87
CA SER A 80 -0.24 2.39 3.02
C SER A 80 -0.26 3.75 3.74
N LEU A 81 -1.32 4.03 4.50
CA LEU A 81 -1.41 5.20 5.37
C LEU A 81 -0.37 5.14 6.50
N ALA A 82 -0.19 3.98 7.14
CA ALA A 82 0.82 3.78 8.17
C ALA A 82 2.24 4.03 7.65
N ILE A 83 2.56 3.54 6.44
CA ILE A 83 3.84 3.83 5.77
C ILE A 83 4.01 5.33 5.55
N LYS A 84 2.96 6.01 5.04
CA LYS A 84 3.00 7.46 4.85
C LYS A 84 3.32 8.19 6.16
N VAL A 85 2.60 7.87 7.24
CA VAL A 85 2.73 8.56 8.53
C VAL A 85 4.08 8.27 9.18
N ASN A 86 4.49 7.00 9.25
CA ASN A 86 5.74 6.61 9.91
C ASN A 86 6.99 7.13 9.20
N VAL A 87 6.93 7.27 7.88
CA VAL A 87 8.05 7.79 7.07
C VAL A 87 7.98 9.32 6.94
N GLY A 88 6.89 9.96 7.37
CA GLY A 88 6.70 11.41 7.24
C GLY A 88 6.51 11.89 5.80
N LEU A 89 5.87 11.07 4.96
CA LEU A 89 5.68 11.37 3.55
C LEU A 89 4.49 12.32 3.32
N THR A 90 4.69 13.27 2.41
CA THR A 90 3.59 14.03 1.79
C THR A 90 2.83 13.16 0.77
N TYR A 91 1.58 13.50 0.46
CA TYR A 91 0.80 12.77 -0.56
C TYR A 91 1.40 12.85 -1.98
N SER A 92 2.16 13.90 -2.30
CA SER A 92 2.88 14.00 -3.58
C SER A 92 4.04 13.00 -3.64
N GLN A 93 4.87 12.93 -2.60
CA GLN A 93 5.97 11.95 -2.48
C GLN A 93 5.44 10.51 -2.47
N GLN A 94 4.37 10.26 -1.72
CA GLN A 94 3.74 8.94 -1.68
C GLN A 94 3.22 8.51 -3.06
N ARG A 95 2.64 9.42 -3.85
CA ARG A 95 2.22 9.12 -5.23
C ARG A 95 3.39 8.70 -6.12
N GLU A 96 4.54 9.35 -5.97
CA GLU A 96 5.74 8.98 -6.72
C GLU A 96 6.25 7.59 -6.34
N ILE A 97 6.33 7.29 -5.05
CA ILE A 97 6.69 5.96 -4.54
C ILE A 97 5.72 4.89 -5.05
N LYS A 98 4.40 5.16 -5.00
CA LYS A 98 3.38 4.24 -5.53
C LYS A 98 3.56 3.94 -7.02
N ARG A 99 3.97 4.93 -7.83
CA ARG A 99 4.25 4.70 -9.26
C ARG A 99 5.43 3.74 -9.44
N VAL A 100 6.50 3.93 -8.67
CA VAL A 100 7.67 3.04 -8.69
C VAL A 100 7.30 1.62 -8.24
N LEU A 101 6.56 1.50 -7.13
CA LEU A 101 6.08 0.24 -6.58
C LEU A 101 5.18 -0.52 -7.57
N LYS A 102 4.31 0.20 -8.29
CA LYS A 102 3.50 -0.38 -9.36
C LYS A 102 4.34 -0.95 -10.50
N GLY A 103 5.46 -0.30 -10.85
CA GLY A 103 6.44 -0.83 -11.79
C GLY A 103 7.12 -2.12 -11.30
N CYS A 104 7.17 -2.32 -9.99
CA CYS A 104 7.68 -3.53 -9.33
C CYS A 104 6.61 -4.62 -9.12
N GLY A 105 5.37 -4.44 -9.61
CA GLY A 105 4.28 -5.39 -9.42
C GLY A 105 3.61 -5.32 -8.04
N VAL A 106 3.83 -4.25 -7.27
CA VAL A 106 3.14 -4.01 -6.00
C VAL A 106 1.88 -3.19 -6.27
N THR A 107 0.73 -3.69 -5.83
CA THR A 107 -0.52 -2.91 -5.88
C THR A 107 -0.73 -2.25 -4.53
N VAL A 108 -0.91 -0.94 -4.58
CA VAL A 108 -1.12 -0.11 -3.39
C VAL A 108 -2.51 0.52 -3.46
N ALA A 109 -3.17 0.64 -2.32
CA ALA A 109 -4.45 1.33 -2.21
C ALA A 109 -4.46 2.74 -2.83
N HIS A 110 -5.63 3.14 -3.31
CA HIS A 110 -5.85 4.46 -3.88
C HIS A 110 -5.81 5.55 -2.80
N GLU A 111 -5.25 6.71 -3.15
CA GLU A 111 -5.13 7.85 -2.23
C GLU A 111 -6.48 8.30 -1.64
N GLY A 112 -7.56 8.26 -2.43
CA GLY A 112 -8.90 8.61 -1.93
C GLY A 112 -9.37 7.70 -0.81
N ALA A 113 -9.08 6.40 -0.89
CA ALA A 113 -9.42 5.43 0.16
C ALA A 113 -8.57 5.66 1.42
N GLU A 114 -7.28 5.96 1.26
CA GLU A 114 -6.41 6.33 2.39
C GLU A 114 -6.85 7.62 3.08
N ARG A 115 -7.29 8.64 2.31
CA ARG A 115 -7.82 9.88 2.88
C ARG A 115 -9.12 9.64 3.65
N LYS A 116 -9.98 8.74 3.16
CA LYS A 116 -11.20 8.34 3.86
C LYS A 116 -10.87 7.68 5.20
N VAL A 117 -9.96 6.70 5.21
CA VAL A 117 -9.48 6.05 6.44
C VAL A 117 -8.82 7.07 7.38
N ALA A 118 -8.03 8.00 6.85
CA ALA A 118 -7.43 9.06 7.65
C ALA A 118 -8.50 9.99 8.25
N SER A 119 -9.55 10.35 7.51
CA SER A 119 -10.64 11.17 8.06
C SER A 119 -11.48 10.44 9.08
N GLU A 120 -11.68 9.13 8.93
CA GLU A 120 -12.34 8.29 9.93
C GLU A 120 -11.49 8.22 11.22
N LEU A 121 -10.19 7.96 11.10
CA LEU A 121 -9.25 7.92 12.24
C LEU A 121 -9.09 9.27 12.97
N VAL A 122 -9.21 10.39 12.25
CA VAL A 122 -9.17 11.73 12.85
C VAL A 122 -10.54 12.15 13.39
N GLY A 123 -11.62 11.57 12.85
CA GLY A 123 -13.00 11.90 13.20
C GLY A 123 -13.48 11.24 14.49
N ASP A 124 -12.84 10.17 14.93
CA ASP A 124 -13.19 9.46 16.16
C ASP A 124 -12.44 10.05 17.39
N ASP A 125 -13.21 10.74 18.22
CA ASP A 125 -13.04 10.91 19.67
C ASP A 125 -11.64 11.27 20.20
N VAL A 126 -11.15 12.47 19.88
CA VAL A 126 -10.53 13.26 20.96
C VAL A 126 -11.68 13.89 21.75
N THR A 127 -12.29 13.10 22.64
CA THR A 127 -13.02 13.69 23.76
C THR A 127 -11.99 14.41 24.61
N VAL A 128 -11.76 15.69 24.29
CA VAL A 128 -11.12 16.60 25.22
C VAL A 128 -12.09 16.68 26.39
N THR A 129 -11.82 15.88 27.42
CA THR A 129 -12.40 16.17 28.72
C THR A 129 -11.73 17.48 29.10
N GLU A 130 -12.46 18.60 29.02
CA GLU A 130 -12.03 19.86 29.60
C GLU A 130 -11.84 19.63 31.09
N MET A 131 -10.64 19.17 31.46
CA MET A 131 -10.12 19.45 32.77
C MET A 131 -9.80 20.93 32.73
N LEU A 132 -10.78 21.76 33.10
CA LEU A 132 -10.49 23.05 33.70
C LEU A 132 -9.31 22.80 34.64
N PHE A 133 -8.21 23.53 34.44
CA PHE A 133 -7.08 23.58 35.36
C PHE A 133 -7.55 24.22 36.67
N ALA A 134 -8.58 23.64 37.29
CA ALA A 134 -9.37 24.25 38.34
C ALA A 134 -8.56 24.39 39.64
N ASP A 135 -7.46 23.64 39.77
CA ASP A 135 -6.71 23.58 41.04
C ASP A 135 -5.17 23.59 40.87
N ASP A 136 -4.63 23.77 39.66
CA ASP A 136 -3.17 23.82 39.43
C ASP A 136 -2.76 25.24 38.97
N ASP A 137 -2.73 26.17 39.92
CA ASP A 137 -2.21 27.55 39.75
C ASP A 137 -0.84 27.57 39.03
N ASP A 138 -0.08 26.48 39.19
CA ASP A 138 1.26 26.27 38.67
C ASP A 138 1.31 26.15 37.13
N VAL A 139 0.22 25.69 36.49
CA VAL A 139 0.15 25.59 35.02
C VAL A 139 -0.17 26.95 34.40
N VAL A 140 -1.13 27.68 34.98
CA VAL A 140 -1.49 29.03 34.55
C VAL A 140 -0.27 29.96 34.69
N GLU A 141 0.46 29.88 35.81
CA GLU A 141 1.66 30.67 36.02
C GLU A 141 2.78 30.33 35.01
N LYS A 142 3.00 29.04 34.70
CA LYS A 142 4.02 28.62 33.72
C LYS A 142 3.67 29.05 32.30
N VAL A 143 2.42 28.92 31.88
CA VAL A 143 1.96 29.36 30.56
C VAL A 143 2.07 30.89 30.46
N THR A 144 1.65 31.61 31.49
CA THR A 144 1.75 33.08 31.53
C THR A 144 3.21 33.54 31.45
N LYS A 145 4.12 32.96 32.25
CA LYS A 145 5.56 33.26 32.19
C LYS A 145 6.18 32.96 30.83
N LEU A 146 5.79 31.85 30.20
CA LEU A 146 6.27 31.49 28.87
C LEU A 146 5.82 32.52 27.83
N LEU A 147 4.55 32.94 27.86
CA LEU A 147 3.99 33.93 26.94
C LEU A 147 4.62 35.32 27.15
N GLU A 148 4.83 35.74 28.40
CA GLU A 148 5.54 36.99 28.72
C GLU A 148 6.97 36.97 28.19
N SER A 149 7.67 35.83 28.30
CA SER A 149 9.04 35.68 27.79
C SER A 149 9.13 35.75 26.26
N GLN A 150 8.02 35.50 25.56
CA GLN A 150 7.94 35.48 24.09
C GLN A 150 7.16 36.68 23.52
N ARG A 151 6.82 37.68 24.35
CA ARG A 151 5.93 38.80 24.01
C ARG A 151 6.29 39.52 22.71
N ASP A 152 7.59 39.71 22.47
CA ASP A 152 8.10 40.43 21.29
C ASP A 152 8.16 39.57 20.02
N SER A 153 7.94 38.26 20.15
CA SER A 153 7.93 37.29 19.04
C SER A 153 6.51 36.91 18.59
N LEU A 154 5.49 37.31 19.35
CA LEU A 154 4.08 37.05 19.04
C LEU A 154 3.60 38.03 17.96
N THR A 155 3.43 37.54 16.74
CA THR A 155 2.85 38.32 15.64
C THR A 155 1.33 38.12 15.61
N TRP A 156 0.58 39.22 15.73
CA TRP A 156 -0.87 39.21 15.56
C TRP A 156 -1.21 39.10 14.08
N HIS A 157 -2.01 38.11 13.70
CA HIS A 157 -2.48 37.95 12.32
C HIS A 157 -3.55 39.01 12.01
N ASP A 158 -3.17 40.15 11.41
CA ASP A 158 -4.01 41.15 10.70
C ASP A 158 -5.45 41.36 11.24
N GLY A 159 -5.62 41.46 12.56
CA GLY A 159 -6.94 41.70 13.18
C GLY A 159 -7.93 40.53 13.13
N ALA A 160 -7.48 39.31 12.80
CA ALA A 160 -8.33 38.12 12.75
C ALA A 160 -8.63 37.50 14.14
N ILE A 161 -7.92 37.93 15.18
CA ILE A 161 -8.11 37.48 16.57
C ILE A 161 -8.60 38.67 17.40
N PRO A 162 -9.75 38.56 18.10
CA PRO A 162 -10.25 39.60 19.00
C PRO A 162 -9.23 39.97 20.07
N GLY A 163 -9.13 41.26 20.40
CA GLY A 163 -8.11 41.76 21.36
C GLY A 163 -8.33 41.32 22.81
N ASN A 164 -9.46 40.69 23.11
CA ASN A 164 -9.84 40.17 24.42
C ASN A 164 -9.80 38.64 24.50
N GLU A 165 -9.31 37.95 23.47
CA GLU A 165 -9.26 36.48 23.43
C GLU A 165 -7.83 36.00 23.21
N MET A 166 -7.49 34.86 23.82
CA MET A 166 -6.22 34.17 23.56
C MET A 166 -6.48 32.93 22.72
N TRP A 167 -5.87 32.89 21.54
CA TRP A 167 -6.00 31.76 20.61
C TRP A 167 -4.70 30.97 20.62
N VAL A 168 -4.73 29.78 21.23
CA VAL A 168 -3.58 28.88 21.24
C VAL A 168 -3.78 27.82 20.16
N LYS A 169 -2.90 27.83 19.17
CA LYS A 169 -2.85 26.74 18.18
C LYS A 169 -1.99 25.62 18.73
N VAL A 170 -2.64 24.56 19.19
CA VAL A 170 -1.96 23.32 19.59
C VAL A 170 -2.09 22.34 18.43
N GLY A 171 -1.01 22.15 17.66
CA GLY A 171 -1.05 21.27 16.49
C GLY A 171 0.33 21.05 15.88
N GLY A 172 0.57 19.80 15.49
CA GLY A 172 1.87 19.27 15.08
C GLY A 172 2.41 19.82 13.75
N ASP A 173 3.73 19.84 13.65
CA ASP A 173 4.45 20.20 12.45
C ASP A 173 4.06 19.25 11.28
N HIS A 174 4.07 19.80 10.06
CA HIS A 174 3.89 19.06 8.79
C HIS A 174 2.47 18.54 8.46
N GLY A 175 1.44 19.36 8.72
CA GLY A 175 0.13 19.19 8.05
C GLY A 175 -0.76 18.08 8.62
N GLN A 176 -0.58 17.74 9.89
CA GLN A 176 -1.59 16.98 10.64
C GLN A 176 -2.60 17.91 11.30
N GLY A 177 -3.76 17.36 11.67
CA GLY A 177 -4.92 18.10 12.18
C GLY A 177 -4.54 19.11 13.26
N SER A 178 -4.91 20.37 13.04
CA SER A 178 -4.71 21.42 14.03
C SER A 178 -5.96 21.55 14.91
N MET A 179 -5.77 21.48 16.22
CA MET A 179 -6.80 21.86 17.18
C MET A 179 -6.68 23.37 17.43
N LYS A 180 -7.82 24.08 17.38
CA LYS A 180 -7.91 25.48 17.79
C LYS A 180 -8.64 25.51 19.12
N LEU A 181 -8.01 26.11 20.14
CA LEU A 181 -8.61 26.36 21.44
C LEU A 181 -8.69 27.87 21.65
N SER A 182 -9.85 28.33 22.11
CA SER A 182 -10.08 29.68 22.64
C SER A 182 -10.28 29.56 24.15
N LEU A 183 -9.62 30.43 24.91
CA LEU A 183 -9.82 30.58 26.35
C LEU A 183 -10.49 31.95 26.56
N ASP A 184 -11.63 31.95 27.27
CA ASP A 184 -12.36 33.15 27.71
C ASP A 184 -11.79 33.73 29.02
#